data_AF-A0AAF0BTN5-F1
#
_entry.id   AF-A0AAF0BTN5-F1
#
_cell.length_a   1.000
_cell.length_b   1.000
_cell.length_c   1.000
_cell.angle_alpha   90.00
_cell.angle_beta   90.00
_cell.angle_gamma   90.00
#
_symmetry.space_group_name_H-M   'P 1'
#
loop_
_entity.id
_entity.type
_entity.pdbx_description
1 polymer ?
#
loop_
_entity_poly.entity_id
_entity_poly.type
_entity_poly.pdbx_seq_one_letter_code
_entity_poly.pdbx_strand_id
1 'polypeptide(L)'
;MRVATQGDLDELVRLAELARLELGDERGGPMWQLLHGRPDPLPATLHADLAEADLDQGVVLLGTFAEVAAGFAAAHREELGDGTALAVISDVYVEPGFRDLGLGGALMEELLAWAEAHDCRGLDALVLPGMRHSKNYFERFGLTARAILVHRDLRPGP
;
A
#
# COMPACT_ATOMS: atom_id res chain seq x y z
N MET A 1 9.38 -9.81 8.89
CA MET A 1 8.61 -9.63 7.65
C MET A 1 8.43 -10.99 7.01
N ARG A 2 7.29 -11.24 6.37
CA ARG A 2 7.10 -12.43 5.53
C ARG A 2 6.04 -12.18 4.46
N VAL A 3 6.05 -13.00 3.42
CA VAL A 3 4.95 -13.11 2.46
C VAL A 3 3.70 -13.60 3.21
N ALA A 4 2.58 -12.92 2.97
CA ALA A 4 1.29 -13.28 3.51
C ALA A 4 0.67 -14.43 2.70
N THR A 5 -0.18 -15.21 3.35
CA THR A 5 -0.87 -16.35 2.77
C THR A 5 -2.37 -16.18 2.92
N GLN A 6 -3.14 -17.06 2.30
CA GLN A 6 -4.61 -17.12 2.49
C GLN A 6 -5.01 -17.26 3.97
N GLY A 7 -4.16 -17.83 4.83
CA GLY A 7 -4.40 -17.94 6.26
C GLY A 7 -4.27 -16.61 7.04
N ASP A 8 -3.74 -15.57 6.41
CA ASP A 8 -3.53 -14.24 7.03
C ASP A 8 -4.65 -13.25 6.73
N LEU A 9 -5.70 -13.68 6.02
CA LEU A 9 -6.75 -12.80 5.50
C LEU A 9 -7.41 -11.96 6.60
N ASP A 10 -7.75 -12.56 7.74
CA ASP A 10 -8.41 -11.86 8.85
C ASP A 10 -7.53 -10.72 9.40
N GLU A 11 -6.22 -10.96 9.47
CA GLU A 11 -5.26 -9.99 9.99
C GLU A 11 -5.01 -8.87 8.99
N LEU A 12 -4.93 -9.20 7.70
CA LEU A 12 -4.85 -8.22 6.63
C LEU A 12 -6.10 -7.33 6.59
N VAL A 13 -7.29 -7.90 6.78
CA VAL A 13 -8.55 -7.15 6.85
C VAL A 13 -8.51 -6.18 8.02
N ARG A 14 -8.12 -6.64 9.21
CA ARG A 14 -7.98 -5.78 10.41
C ARG A 14 -7.05 -4.60 10.16
N LEU A 15 -5.87 -4.86 9.58
CA LEU A 15 -4.89 -3.82 9.29
C LEU A 15 -5.37 -2.85 8.20
N ALA A 16 -6.05 -3.35 7.16
CA ALA A 16 -6.63 -2.52 6.11
C ALA A 16 -7.78 -1.63 6.61
N GLU A 17 -8.60 -2.12 7.57
CA GLU A 17 -9.62 -1.32 8.24
C GLU A 17 -8.99 -0.15 9.02
N LEU A 18 -7.94 -0.44 9.80
CA LEU A 18 -7.20 0.60 10.53
C LEU A 18 -6.57 1.62 9.56
N ALA A 19 -5.99 1.16 8.46
CA ALA A 19 -5.44 2.02 7.42
C ALA A 19 -6.51 2.93 6.80
N ARG A 20 -7.69 2.38 6.46
CA ARG A 20 -8.81 3.17 5.90
C ARG A 20 -9.31 4.22 6.88
N LEU A 21 -9.46 3.88 8.16
CA LEU A 21 -9.88 4.82 9.19
C LEU A 21 -8.91 5.99 9.31
N GLU A 22 -7.61 5.71 9.45
CA GLU A 22 -6.58 6.74 9.55
C GLU A 22 -6.52 7.63 8.31
N LEU A 23 -6.59 7.04 7.12
CA LEU A 23 -6.52 7.79 5.87
C LEU A 23 -7.80 8.60 5.59
N GLY A 24 -8.95 8.17 6.12
CA GLY A 24 -10.22 8.88 5.98
C GLY A 24 -10.25 10.24 6.66
N ASP A 25 -9.47 10.39 7.74
CA ASP A 25 -9.37 11.63 8.51
C ASP A 25 -8.41 12.67 7.87
N GLU A 26 -7.63 12.25 6.87
CA GLU A 26 -6.67 13.11 6.18
C GLU A 26 -7.34 14.07 5.18
N ARG A 27 -6.66 15.18 4.88
CA ARG A 27 -7.13 16.11 3.85
C ARG A 27 -7.15 15.42 2.48
N GLY A 28 -8.35 15.26 1.93
CA GLY A 28 -8.59 14.55 0.67
C GLY A 28 -8.87 13.05 0.85
N GLY A 29 -8.82 12.54 2.08
CA GLY A 29 -9.10 11.16 2.45
C GLY A 29 -10.43 10.61 1.93
N PRO A 30 -11.58 11.27 2.18
CA PRO A 30 -12.86 10.76 1.72
C PRO A 30 -12.94 10.58 0.19
N MET A 31 -12.44 11.56 -0.58
CA MET A 31 -12.41 11.45 -2.04
C MET A 31 -11.38 10.43 -2.53
N TRP A 32 -10.26 10.29 -1.83
CA TRP A 32 -9.25 9.28 -2.14
C TRP A 32 -9.81 7.87 -1.95
N GLN A 33 -10.53 7.61 -0.87
CA GLN A 33 -11.15 6.30 -0.64
C GLN A 33 -12.10 5.90 -1.77
N LEU A 34 -12.80 6.86 -2.37
CA LEU A 34 -13.71 6.62 -3.50
C LEU A 34 -12.98 6.38 -4.84
N LEU A 35 -11.80 6.97 -5.05
CA LEU A 35 -11.10 6.95 -6.34
C LEU A 35 -9.94 5.96 -6.40
N HIS A 36 -9.25 5.78 -5.28
CA HIS A 36 -7.97 5.09 -5.20
C HIS A 36 -7.90 4.10 -4.02
N GLY A 37 -8.80 4.22 -3.05
CA GLY A 37 -8.86 3.28 -1.93
C GLY A 37 -9.36 1.90 -2.33
N ARG A 38 -9.04 0.92 -1.50
CA ARG A 38 -9.56 -0.44 -1.64
C ARG A 38 -11.09 -0.42 -1.66
N PRO A 39 -11.74 -0.98 -2.69
CA PRO A 39 -13.19 -1.04 -2.74
C PRO A 39 -13.74 -2.03 -1.70
N ASP A 40 -14.99 -1.84 -1.31
CA ASP A 40 -15.69 -2.79 -0.46
C ASP A 40 -16.18 -4.02 -1.25
N PRO A 41 -16.19 -5.22 -0.65
CA PRO A 41 -15.76 -5.51 0.72
C PRO A 41 -14.25 -5.84 0.82
N LEU A 42 -13.58 -5.32 1.86
CA LEU A 42 -12.14 -5.54 2.10
C LEU A 42 -11.70 -7.01 2.00
N PRO A 43 -12.39 -8.00 2.62
CA PRO A 43 -12.00 -9.40 2.51
C PRO A 43 -11.90 -9.90 1.06
N ALA A 44 -12.80 -9.46 0.17
CA ALA A 44 -12.77 -9.88 -1.23
C ALA A 44 -11.58 -9.30 -1.98
N THR A 45 -11.24 -8.02 -1.72
CA THR A 45 -10.08 -7.38 -2.37
C THR A 45 -8.76 -7.95 -1.88
N LEU A 46 -8.61 -8.20 -0.59
CA LEU A 46 -7.38 -8.77 -0.04
C LEU A 46 -7.19 -10.23 -0.43
N HIS A 47 -8.30 -10.98 -0.54
CA HIS A 47 -8.26 -12.34 -1.10
C HIS A 47 -7.82 -12.33 -2.57
N ALA A 48 -8.26 -11.35 -3.36
CA ALA A 48 -7.82 -11.18 -4.74
C ALA A 48 -6.32 -10.87 -4.82
N ASP A 49 -5.81 -9.93 -4.01
CA ASP A 49 -4.37 -9.63 -3.96
C ASP A 49 -3.53 -10.86 -3.58
N LEU A 50 -4.00 -11.67 -2.62
CA LEU A 50 -3.34 -12.92 -2.24
C LEU A 50 -3.36 -13.94 -3.40
N ALA A 51 -4.47 -14.02 -4.14
CA ALA A 51 -4.55 -14.89 -5.31
C ALA A 51 -3.65 -14.42 -6.47
N GLU A 52 -3.49 -13.10 -6.66
CA GLU A 52 -2.52 -12.54 -7.60
C GLU A 52 -1.08 -12.82 -7.17
N ALA A 53 -0.80 -12.75 -5.86
CA ALA A 53 0.49 -13.12 -5.31
C ALA A 53 0.81 -14.62 -5.50
N ASP A 54 -0.18 -15.51 -5.36
CA ASP A 54 -0.06 -16.94 -5.66
C ASP A 54 0.29 -17.20 -7.14
N LEU A 55 -0.05 -16.26 -8.04
CA LEU A 55 0.25 -16.29 -9.47
C LEU A 55 1.51 -15.50 -9.86
N ASP A 56 2.29 -15.04 -8.87
CA ASP A 56 3.51 -14.25 -9.08
C ASP A 56 3.24 -12.96 -9.88
N GLN A 57 2.02 -12.41 -9.76
CA GLN A 57 1.59 -11.14 -10.37
C GLN A 57 1.58 -9.98 -9.36
N GLY A 58 1.64 -10.29 -8.08
CA GLY A 58 1.72 -9.33 -7.00
C GLY A 58 2.48 -9.89 -5.80
N VAL A 59 2.51 -9.10 -4.73
CA VAL A 59 3.02 -9.52 -3.43
C VAL A 59 2.15 -8.90 -2.34
N VAL A 60 1.85 -9.71 -1.33
CA VAL A 60 1.24 -9.25 -0.08
C VAL A 60 2.19 -9.62 1.05
N LEU A 61 2.54 -8.64 1.88
CA LEU A 61 3.51 -8.77 2.96
C LEU A 61 2.82 -8.54 4.30
N LEU A 62 3.17 -9.36 5.29
CA LEU A 62 2.75 -9.19 6.67
C LEU A 62 3.94 -8.83 7.56
N GLY A 63 3.89 -7.63 8.12
CA GLY A 63 4.84 -7.11 9.09
C GLY A 63 4.50 -7.57 10.49
N THR A 64 5.38 -8.39 11.07
CA THR A 64 5.25 -8.88 12.43
C THR A 64 6.35 -8.33 13.34
N PHE A 65 5.98 -8.00 14.58
CA PHE A 65 6.91 -7.64 15.65
C PHE A 65 6.59 -8.49 16.88
N ALA A 66 7.57 -9.29 17.34
CA ALA A 66 7.38 -10.26 18.43
C ALA A 66 6.13 -11.15 18.24
N GLU A 67 5.98 -11.73 17.05
CA GLU A 67 4.84 -12.56 16.62
C GLU A 67 3.48 -11.84 16.50
N VAL A 68 3.42 -10.53 16.77
CA VAL A 68 2.21 -9.73 16.56
C VAL A 68 2.26 -9.10 15.18
N ALA A 69 1.26 -9.39 14.36
CA ALA A 69 1.06 -8.70 13.10
C ALA A 69 0.63 -7.25 13.35
N ALA A 70 1.37 -6.31 12.78
CA ALA A 70 1.27 -4.89 13.10
C ALA A 70 1.46 -3.97 11.88
N GLY A 71 1.61 -4.55 10.70
CA GLY A 71 1.71 -3.81 9.45
C GLY A 71 1.54 -4.74 8.26
N PHE A 72 1.20 -4.18 7.12
CA PHE A 72 1.10 -4.91 5.87
C PHE A 72 1.49 -4.00 4.71
N ALA A 73 1.83 -4.64 3.60
CA ALA A 73 1.95 -3.96 2.32
C ALA A 73 1.46 -4.87 1.19
N ALA A 74 1.01 -4.24 0.12
CA ALA A 74 0.63 -4.93 -1.10
C ALA A 74 1.11 -4.16 -2.32
N ALA A 75 1.54 -4.90 -3.34
CA ALA A 75 1.87 -4.35 -4.65
C ALA A 75 1.53 -5.35 -5.75
N HIS A 76 1.21 -4.84 -6.94
CA HIS A 76 0.96 -5.62 -8.15
C HIS A 76 1.76 -5.07 -9.32
N ARG A 77 1.92 -5.88 -10.38
CA ARG A 77 2.55 -5.41 -11.62
C ARG A 77 1.52 -4.79 -12.56
N GLU A 78 1.92 -3.69 -13.19
CA GLU A 78 1.21 -3.12 -14.32
C GLU A 78 2.12 -3.09 -15.55
N GLU A 79 1.64 -3.66 -16.67
CA GLU A 79 2.35 -3.56 -17.94
C GLU A 79 2.17 -2.15 -18.53
N LEU A 80 3.29 -1.54 -18.92
CA LEU A 80 3.34 -0.23 -19.54
C LEU A 80 3.23 -0.35 -21.07
N GLY A 81 2.92 0.76 -21.74
CA GLY A 81 2.71 0.77 -23.19
C GLY A 81 3.93 0.40 -24.05
N ASP A 82 5.12 0.31 -23.46
CA ASP A 82 6.36 -0.16 -24.10
C ASP A 82 6.71 -1.63 -23.76
N GLY A 83 5.82 -2.33 -23.03
CA GLY A 83 6.00 -3.71 -22.59
C GLY A 83 6.86 -3.88 -21.34
N THR A 84 7.37 -2.79 -20.74
CA THR A 84 8.03 -2.86 -19.43
C THR A 84 7.00 -2.95 -18.30
N ALA A 85 7.38 -3.51 -17.16
CA ALA A 85 6.51 -3.59 -15.98
C ALA A 85 6.78 -2.44 -15.01
N LEU A 86 5.74 -2.01 -14.31
CA LEU A 86 5.81 -1.11 -13.16
C LEU A 86 5.24 -1.85 -11.94
N ALA A 87 5.91 -1.78 -10.80
CA ALA A 87 5.33 -2.25 -9.55
C ALA A 87 4.53 -1.12 -8.91
N VAL A 88 3.23 -1.35 -8.68
CA VAL A 88 2.32 -0.37 -8.10
C VAL A 88 1.98 -0.81 -6.68
N ILE A 89 2.40 -0.02 -5.71
CA ILE A 89 2.06 -0.19 -4.30
C ILE A 89 0.61 0.28 -4.12
N SER A 90 -0.26 -0.66 -3.78
CA SER A 90 -1.64 -0.36 -3.38
C SER A 90 -1.72 0.07 -1.92
N ASP A 91 -0.93 -0.56 -1.04
CA ASP A 91 -0.97 -0.31 0.40
C ASP A 91 0.40 -0.44 1.05
N VAL A 92 0.67 0.43 2.02
CA VAL A 92 1.70 0.25 3.04
C VAL A 92 1.16 0.86 4.33
N TYR A 93 1.03 0.03 5.34
CA TYR A 93 0.52 0.45 6.64
C TYR A 93 1.29 -0.19 7.78
N VAL A 94 1.49 0.57 8.85
CA VAL A 94 2.00 0.10 10.14
C VAL A 94 1.17 0.77 11.22
N GLU A 95 0.68 -0.02 12.17
CA GLU A 95 -0.08 0.46 13.31
C GLU A 95 0.73 1.49 14.11
N PRO A 96 0.09 2.57 14.63
CA PRO A 96 0.80 3.65 15.30
C PRO A 96 1.74 3.20 16.42
N GLY A 97 1.34 2.20 17.22
CA GLY A 97 2.14 1.66 18.33
C GLY A 97 3.40 0.91 17.90
N PHE A 98 3.53 0.56 16.63
CA PHE A 98 4.67 -0.16 16.06
C PHE A 98 5.49 0.67 15.06
N ARG A 99 5.13 1.95 14.90
CA ARG A 99 5.94 2.90 14.11
C ARG A 99 7.28 3.14 14.80
N ASP A 100 8.27 3.51 14.01
CA ASP A 100 9.67 3.72 14.45
C ASP A 100 10.39 2.46 15.00
N LEU A 101 9.75 1.28 14.92
CA LEU A 101 10.38 -0.02 15.22
C LEU A 101 10.98 -0.70 13.98
N GLY A 102 11.09 0.01 12.86
CA GLY A 102 11.69 -0.49 11.61
C GLY A 102 10.76 -1.29 10.70
N LEU A 103 9.51 -1.58 11.11
CA LEU A 103 8.57 -2.38 10.31
C LEU A 103 8.28 -1.79 8.92
N GLY A 104 8.03 -0.48 8.85
CA GLY A 104 7.77 0.19 7.57
C GLY A 104 8.96 0.07 6.63
N GLY A 105 10.18 0.27 7.15
CA GLY A 105 11.38 0.11 6.32
C GLY A 105 11.53 -1.31 5.78
N ALA A 106 11.33 -2.31 6.63
CA ALA A 106 11.35 -3.70 6.21
C ALA A 106 10.26 -4.02 5.17
N LEU A 107 9.05 -3.44 5.27
CA LEU A 107 8.01 -3.60 4.25
C LEU A 107 8.49 -3.06 2.90
N MET A 108 9.04 -1.83 2.86
CA MET A 108 9.48 -1.21 1.61
C MET A 108 10.68 -1.92 0.99
N GLU A 109 11.63 -2.39 1.79
CA GLU A 109 12.79 -3.15 1.31
C GLU A 109 12.34 -4.44 0.59
N GLU A 110 11.36 -5.15 1.14
CA GLU A 110 10.78 -6.34 0.49
C GLU A 110 9.98 -6.00 -0.78
N LEU A 111 9.24 -4.88 -0.80
CA LEU A 111 8.56 -4.42 -2.02
C LEU A 111 9.55 -4.07 -3.14
N LEU A 112 10.66 -3.42 -2.78
CA LEU A 112 11.75 -3.10 -3.72
C LEU A 112 12.40 -4.38 -4.24
N ALA A 113 12.75 -5.31 -3.35
CA ALA A 113 13.35 -6.59 -3.73
C ALA A 113 12.42 -7.39 -4.64
N TRP A 114 11.11 -7.40 -4.36
CA TRP A 114 10.12 -8.03 -5.22
C TRP A 114 10.04 -7.34 -6.60
N ALA A 115 9.99 -6.01 -6.65
CA ALA A 115 9.94 -5.27 -7.92
C ALA A 115 11.19 -5.53 -8.77
N GLU A 116 12.37 -5.55 -8.16
CA GLU A 116 13.64 -5.88 -8.82
C GLU A 116 13.66 -7.31 -9.37
N ALA A 117 13.19 -8.29 -8.58
CA ALA A 117 13.13 -9.69 -8.99
C ALA A 117 12.18 -9.93 -10.20
N HIS A 118 11.23 -9.01 -10.41
CA HIS A 118 10.26 -9.07 -11.51
C HIS A 118 10.56 -8.11 -12.67
N ASP A 119 11.80 -7.61 -12.76
CA ASP A 119 12.25 -6.69 -13.81
C ASP A 119 11.36 -5.43 -13.96
N CYS A 120 10.76 -4.98 -12.86
CA CYS A 120 9.97 -3.75 -12.85
C CYS A 120 10.90 -2.54 -13.05
N ARG A 121 10.52 -1.65 -13.96
CA ARG A 121 11.27 -0.43 -14.28
C ARG A 121 11.24 0.61 -13.15
N GLY A 122 10.28 0.49 -12.25
CA GLY A 122 10.13 1.38 -11.10
C GLY A 122 9.03 0.95 -10.16
N LEU A 123 8.85 1.76 -9.11
CA LEU A 123 7.86 1.57 -8.06
C LEU A 123 7.02 2.84 -7.93
N ASP A 124 5.70 2.68 -7.99
CA ASP A 124 4.76 3.77 -7.78
C ASP A 124 3.97 3.58 -6.48
N ALA A 125 3.73 4.67 -5.77
CA ALA A 125 2.85 4.72 -4.62
C ALA A 125 2.06 6.03 -4.64
N LEU A 126 0.79 5.97 -4.25
CA LEU A 126 -0.04 7.16 -4.10
C LEU A 126 0.00 7.65 -2.65
N VAL A 127 0.28 8.93 -2.45
CA VAL A 127 0.33 9.56 -1.12
C VAL A 127 -0.54 10.80 -1.08
N LEU A 128 -1.34 10.95 -0.02
CA LEU A 128 -2.12 12.17 0.21
C LEU A 128 -1.22 13.35 0.59
N PRO A 129 -1.54 14.58 0.14
CA PRO A 129 -0.69 15.76 0.39
C PRO A 129 -0.59 16.17 1.86
N GLY A 130 -1.54 15.74 2.72
CA GLY A 130 -1.51 15.97 4.17
C GLY A 130 -0.47 15.12 4.91
N MET A 131 -0.11 13.96 4.36
CA MET A 131 0.73 12.96 5.01
C MET A 131 2.23 13.26 4.81
N ARG A 132 2.72 14.32 5.47
CA ARG A 132 4.14 14.72 5.36
C ARG A 132 5.11 13.62 5.82
N HIS A 133 4.72 12.83 6.83
CA HIS A 133 5.51 11.68 7.26
C HIS A 133 5.61 10.62 6.16
N SER A 134 4.54 10.36 5.42
CA SER A 134 4.55 9.43 4.28
C SER A 134 5.42 9.94 3.12
N LYS A 135 5.38 11.25 2.83
CA LYS A 135 6.27 11.82 1.81
C LYS A 135 7.75 11.60 2.15
N ASN A 136 8.18 11.99 3.35
CA ASN A 136 9.55 11.79 3.81
C ASN A 136 9.91 10.29 3.86
N TYR A 137 8.92 9.44 4.17
CA TYR A 137 9.09 8.00 4.18
C TYR A 137 9.46 7.45 2.80
N PHE A 138 8.68 7.75 1.76
CA PHE A 138 8.94 7.27 0.40
C PHE A 138 10.22 7.89 -0.20
N GLU A 139 10.53 9.15 0.10
CA GLU A 139 11.77 9.80 -0.38
C GLU A 139 13.04 9.10 0.14
N ARG A 140 13.01 8.52 1.34
CA ARG A 140 14.15 7.72 1.87
C ARG A 140 14.43 6.45 1.08
N PHE A 141 13.44 5.93 0.36
CA PHE A 141 13.56 4.80 -0.55
C PHE A 141 13.79 5.21 -2.00
N GLY A 142 14.09 6.50 -2.25
CA GLY A 142 14.39 7.02 -3.58
C GLY A 142 13.17 7.31 -4.46
N LEU A 143 11.95 7.14 -3.94
CA LEU A 143 10.74 7.53 -4.68
C LEU A 143 10.65 9.05 -4.74
N THR A 144 10.34 9.57 -5.92
CA THR A 144 10.17 11.00 -6.17
C THR A 144 8.79 11.28 -6.75
N ALA A 145 8.23 12.45 -6.44
CA ALA A 145 6.93 12.83 -6.99
C ALA A 145 7.05 13.05 -8.51
N ARG A 146 6.31 12.25 -9.30
CA ARG A 146 6.26 12.36 -10.76
C ARG A 146 5.00 13.05 -11.31
N ALA A 147 3.99 13.27 -10.46
CA ALA A 147 2.73 13.92 -10.82
C ALA A 147 2.12 14.67 -9.62
N ILE A 148 1.30 15.68 -9.92
CA ILE A 148 0.47 16.38 -8.93
C ILE A 148 -0.99 16.20 -9.35
N LEU A 149 -1.80 15.65 -8.44
CA LEU A 149 -3.24 15.55 -8.61
C LEU A 149 -3.93 16.69 -7.86
N VAL A 150 -4.86 17.37 -8.53
CA VAL A 150 -5.66 18.46 -7.95
C VAL A 150 -7.14 18.10 -7.99
N HIS A 151 -7.88 18.53 -6.97
CA HIS A 151 -9.30 18.22 -6.82
C HIS A 151 -10.09 19.45 -6.37
N ARG A 152 -11.31 19.59 -6.92
CA ARG A 152 -12.34 20.51 -6.45
C ARG A 152 -13.65 19.76 -6.32
N ASP A 153 -14.22 19.76 -5.12
CA ASP A 153 -15.56 19.24 -4.91
C ASP A 153 -16.59 20.24 -5.47
N LEU A 154 -17.50 19.76 -6.32
CA LEU A 154 -18.61 20.54 -6.89
C LEU A 154 -19.92 20.35 -6.13
N ARG A 155 -19.95 19.41 -5.19
CA ARG A 155 -21.07 19.13 -4.29
C ARG A 155 -20.52 18.92 -2.88
N PRO A 156 -19.87 19.95 -2.29
CA PRO A 156 -19.48 19.83 -0.89
C PRO A 156 -20.73 19.45 -0.09
N GLY A 157 -20.58 18.51 0.84
CA GLY A 157 -21.61 18.24 1.84
C GLY A 157 -22.06 19.55 2.52
N PRO A 158 -23.25 19.57 3.14
CA PRO A 158 -23.73 20.75 3.84
C PRO A 158 -22.72 21.33 4.84
#